data_AF-A0A2E8JS25-F1
#
_entry.id   AF-A0A2E8JS25-F1
#
_cell.length_a   1.000
_cell.length_b   1.000
_cell.length_c   1.000
_cell.angle_alpha   90.00
_cell.angle_beta   90.00
_cell.angle_gamma   90.00
#
_symmetry.space_group_name_H-M   'P 1'
#
loop_
_entity.id
_entity.type
_entity.pdbx_description
1 polymer ?
#
loop_
_entity_poly.entity_id
_entity_poly.type
_entity_poly.pdbx_seq_one_letter_code
_entity_poly.pdbx_strand_id
1 'polypeptide(L)'
;MRIRLYSAILNWWRLLFASSRHRRNVHRSKGLIGKLQWIRTNSGEGAVIAYLRKTDPYVFEELILTAFERRGLLVRRGTHYSGDGGIDGMVRFKGEWYLIQAKRYKSHINGQHVRDFDDRLEREDKKGFFIHTGKTGDGARSGVTRGRSKIISGGRMVDLLLSDERFA
;
A
#
# COMPACT_ATOMS: atom_id res chain seq x y z
N MET A 1 7.15 15.68 -15.54
CA MET A 1 8.15 14.81 -16.19
C MET A 1 9.36 14.49 -15.30
N ARG A 2 10.01 15.48 -14.67
CA ARG A 2 11.22 15.29 -13.83
C ARG A 2 11.03 14.35 -12.61
N ILE A 3 9.92 14.50 -11.88
CA ILE A 3 9.62 13.70 -10.66
C ILE A 3 9.49 12.19 -10.95
N ARG A 4 8.81 11.81 -12.03
CA ARG A 4 8.66 10.39 -12.41
C ARG A 4 10.01 9.75 -12.77
N LEU A 5 10.89 10.49 -13.43
CA LEU A 5 12.24 10.04 -13.79
C LEU A 5 13.09 9.82 -12.53
N TYR A 6 13.05 10.74 -11.55
CA TYR A 6 13.76 10.57 -10.29
C TYR A 6 13.26 9.36 -9.49
N SER A 7 11.94 9.13 -9.40
CA SER A 7 11.41 7.93 -8.73
C SER A 7 11.83 6.66 -9.46
N ALA A 8 11.80 6.68 -10.79
CA ALA A 8 12.20 5.54 -11.61
C ALA A 8 13.68 5.21 -11.40
N ILE A 9 14.57 6.20 -11.39
CA ILE A 9 16.00 6.01 -11.12
C ILE A 9 16.21 5.49 -9.69
N LEU A 10 15.60 6.13 -8.70
CA LEU A 10 15.72 5.73 -7.29
C LEU A 10 15.29 4.28 -7.06
N ASN A 11 14.15 3.88 -7.62
CA ASN A 11 13.64 2.52 -7.47
C ASN A 11 14.37 1.52 -8.37
N TRP A 12 14.87 1.92 -9.55
CA TRP A 12 15.75 1.08 -10.35
C TRP A 12 17.01 0.71 -9.56
N TRP A 13 17.71 1.69 -9.01
CA TRP A 13 18.88 1.47 -8.14
C TRP A 13 18.55 0.55 -6.95
N ARG A 14 17.41 0.76 -6.29
CA ARG A 14 16.99 -0.12 -5.17
C ARG A 14 16.71 -1.56 -5.60
N LEU A 15 16.09 -1.75 -6.76
CA LEU A 15 15.74 -3.08 -7.28
C LEU A 15 16.95 -3.86 -7.81
N LEU A 16 18.05 -3.19 -8.18
CA LEU A 16 19.31 -3.85 -8.50
C LEU A 16 19.84 -4.65 -7.29
N PHE A 17 19.74 -4.09 -6.09
CA PHE A 17 20.18 -4.74 -4.85
C PHE A 17 19.11 -5.61 -4.19
N ALA A 18 17.89 -5.65 -4.73
CA ALA A 18 16.82 -6.45 -4.18
C ALA A 18 16.98 -7.94 -4.51
N SER A 19 16.36 -8.82 -3.71
CA SER A 19 16.33 -10.25 -4.03
C SER A 19 15.53 -10.55 -5.31
N SER A 20 15.85 -11.67 -5.98
CA SER A 20 15.08 -12.14 -7.15
C SER A 20 13.59 -12.35 -6.82
N ARG A 21 13.25 -12.71 -5.57
CA ARG A 21 11.86 -12.80 -5.11
C ARG A 21 11.18 -11.43 -5.09
N HIS A 22 11.85 -10.42 -4.55
CA HIS A 22 11.31 -9.06 -4.48
C HIS A 22 11.06 -8.47 -5.88
N ARG A 23 12.03 -8.59 -6.80
CA ARG A 23 11.83 -8.17 -8.20
C ARG A 23 10.65 -8.88 -8.87
N ARG A 24 10.48 -10.19 -8.65
CA ARG A 24 9.33 -10.93 -9.18
C ARG A 24 8.01 -10.42 -8.63
N ASN A 25 7.94 -10.10 -7.34
CA ASN A 25 6.73 -9.57 -6.73
C ASN A 25 6.38 -8.17 -7.26
N VAL A 26 7.37 -7.30 -7.48
CA VAL A 26 7.19 -6.00 -8.15
C VAL A 26 6.66 -6.19 -9.57
N HIS A 27 7.19 -7.14 -10.33
CA HIS A 27 6.68 -7.45 -11.66
C HIS A 27 5.24 -7.97 -11.62
N ARG A 28 4.96 -8.93 -10.73
CA ARG A 28 3.60 -9.49 -10.54
C ARG A 28 2.61 -8.41 -10.16
N SER A 29 2.99 -7.47 -9.30
CA SER A 29 2.09 -6.39 -8.87
C SER A 29 1.69 -5.47 -10.02
N LYS A 30 2.61 -5.17 -10.96
CA LYS A 30 2.29 -4.41 -12.18
C LYS A 30 1.27 -5.15 -13.06
N GLY A 31 1.44 -6.46 -13.23
CA GLY A 31 0.52 -7.30 -14.02
C GLY A 31 -0.87 -7.44 -13.40
N LEU A 32 -1.02 -7.24 -12.09
CA LEU A 32 -2.31 -7.33 -11.42
C LEU A 32 -3.26 -6.18 -11.80
N ILE A 33 -2.77 -4.98 -12.11
CA ILE A 33 -3.65 -3.81 -12.29
C ILE A 33 -4.70 -4.03 -13.37
N GLY A 34 -4.31 -4.50 -14.56
CA GLY A 34 -5.26 -4.75 -15.66
C GLY A 34 -6.30 -5.83 -15.28
N LYS A 35 -5.86 -6.86 -14.56
CA LYS A 35 -6.76 -7.89 -14.03
C LYS A 35 -7.75 -7.32 -13.01
N LEU A 36 -7.30 -6.48 -12.09
CA LEU A 36 -8.15 -5.86 -11.08
C LEU A 36 -9.14 -4.87 -11.71
N GLN A 37 -8.73 -4.13 -12.74
CA GLN A 37 -9.63 -3.29 -13.55
C GLN A 37 -10.73 -4.13 -14.19
N TRP A 38 -10.36 -5.24 -14.84
CA TRP A 38 -11.33 -6.17 -15.42
C TRP A 38 -12.30 -6.72 -14.37
N ILE A 39 -11.80 -7.15 -13.21
CA ILE A 39 -12.66 -7.64 -12.10
C ILE A 39 -13.60 -6.52 -11.61
N ARG A 40 -13.10 -5.29 -11.44
CA ARG A 40 -13.92 -4.15 -11.00
C ARG A 40 -15.08 -3.91 -11.97
N THR A 41 -14.78 -3.88 -13.28
CA THR A 41 -15.78 -3.62 -14.33
C THR A 41 -16.84 -4.72 -14.41
N ASN A 42 -16.45 -5.98 -14.27
CA ASN A 42 -17.36 -7.12 -14.48
C ASN A 42 -18.05 -7.62 -13.20
N SER A 43 -17.50 -7.32 -12.02
CA SER A 43 -17.95 -7.93 -10.75
C SER A 43 -17.92 -6.97 -9.55
N GLY A 44 -17.57 -5.71 -9.76
CA GLY A 44 -17.59 -4.66 -8.75
C GLY A 44 -16.43 -4.71 -7.73
N GLU A 45 -16.43 -3.74 -6.82
CA GLU A 45 -15.34 -3.51 -5.87
C GLU A 45 -15.21 -4.62 -4.83
N GLY A 46 -16.33 -5.23 -4.42
CA GLY A 46 -16.33 -6.36 -3.50
C GLY A 46 -15.55 -7.56 -4.05
N ALA A 47 -15.67 -7.84 -5.35
CA ALA A 47 -14.93 -8.91 -6.02
C ALA A 47 -13.43 -8.61 -6.11
N VAL A 48 -13.05 -7.35 -6.34
CA VAL A 48 -11.65 -6.89 -6.29
C VAL A 48 -11.05 -7.18 -4.92
N ILE A 49 -11.75 -6.79 -3.84
CA ILE A 49 -11.29 -7.03 -2.47
C ILE A 49 -11.18 -8.55 -2.23
N ALA A 50 -12.20 -9.33 -2.59
CA ALA A 50 -12.19 -10.79 -2.41
C ALA A 50 -11.00 -11.47 -3.13
N TYR A 51 -10.65 -10.98 -4.33
CA TYR A 51 -9.47 -11.44 -5.07
C TYR A 51 -8.16 -11.08 -4.34
N LEU A 52 -8.03 -9.82 -3.89
CA LEU A 52 -6.84 -9.36 -3.15
C LEU A 52 -6.62 -10.15 -1.86
N ARG A 53 -7.69 -10.59 -1.18
CA ARG A 53 -7.60 -11.43 0.03
C ARG A 53 -6.98 -12.81 -0.21
N LYS A 54 -6.91 -13.27 -1.47
CA LYS A 54 -6.28 -14.53 -1.86
C LYS A 54 -4.87 -14.35 -2.41
N THR A 55 -4.43 -13.09 -2.59
CA THR A 55 -3.12 -12.78 -3.15
C THR A 55 -2.01 -12.97 -2.10
N ASP A 56 -0.80 -13.25 -2.58
CA ASP A 56 0.41 -13.25 -1.77
C ASP A 56 0.58 -11.90 -1.05
N PRO A 57 0.82 -11.86 0.28
CA PRO A 57 0.93 -10.61 1.05
C PRO A 57 1.96 -9.64 0.49
N TYR A 58 3.12 -10.14 0.09
CA TYR A 58 4.21 -9.32 -0.44
C TYR A 58 3.86 -8.76 -1.82
N VAL A 59 3.12 -9.50 -2.65
CA VAL A 59 2.60 -8.96 -3.91
C VAL A 59 1.57 -7.86 -3.66
N PHE A 60 0.76 -7.97 -2.60
CA PHE A 60 -0.18 -6.92 -2.21
C PHE A 60 0.55 -5.66 -1.71
N GLU A 61 1.59 -5.80 -0.90
CA GLU A 61 2.45 -4.68 -0.49
C GLU A 61 3.04 -3.95 -1.70
N GLU A 62 3.63 -4.70 -2.64
CA GLU A 62 4.19 -4.10 -3.86
C GLU A 62 3.13 -3.46 -4.76
N LEU A 63 1.90 -3.99 -4.75
CA LEU A 63 0.79 -3.46 -5.52
C LEU A 63 0.38 -2.06 -5.03
N ILE A 64 0.35 -1.85 -3.71
CA ILE A 64 0.11 -0.53 -3.12
C ILE A 64 1.17 0.47 -3.55
N LEU A 65 2.45 0.11 -3.45
CA LEU A 65 3.57 0.96 -3.86
C LEU A 65 3.51 1.28 -5.36
N THR A 66 3.20 0.27 -6.19
CA THR A 66 2.99 0.44 -7.63
C THR A 66 1.83 1.39 -7.94
N ALA A 67 0.73 1.33 -7.20
CA ALA A 67 -0.41 2.23 -7.40
C ALA A 67 -0.03 3.71 -7.12
N PHE A 68 0.70 3.97 -6.03
CA PHE A 68 1.21 5.33 -5.75
C PHE A 68 2.16 5.84 -6.84
N GLU A 69 3.07 4.99 -7.35
CA GLU A 69 3.96 5.35 -8.46
C GLU A 69 3.17 5.66 -9.75
N ARG A 70 2.15 4.85 -10.07
CA ARG A 70 1.29 5.04 -11.25
C ARG A 70 0.57 6.38 -11.21
N ARG A 71 0.12 6.80 -10.01
CA ARG A 71 -0.48 8.12 -9.76
C ARG A 71 0.52 9.27 -9.73
N GLY A 72 1.80 9.01 -10.02
CA GLY A 72 2.82 10.02 -10.20
C GLY A 72 3.48 10.53 -8.91
N LEU A 73 3.26 9.86 -7.79
CA LEU A 73 3.90 10.20 -6.52
C LEU A 73 5.31 9.60 -6.45
N LEU A 74 6.20 10.28 -5.70
CA LEU A 74 7.53 9.73 -5.41
C LEU A 74 7.39 8.62 -4.38
N VAL A 75 7.83 7.41 -4.73
CA VAL A 75 7.78 6.25 -3.85
C VAL A 75 9.20 5.75 -3.58
N ARG A 76 9.48 5.42 -2.33
CA ARG A 76 10.67 4.69 -1.90
C ARG A 76 10.24 3.30 -1.46
N ARG A 77 10.56 2.28 -2.25
CA ARG A 77 10.27 0.89 -1.89
C ARG A 77 11.21 0.41 -0.78
N GLY A 78 10.68 -0.39 0.15
CA GLY A 78 11.49 -1.14 1.10
C GLY A 78 12.47 -2.06 0.35
N THR A 79 13.69 -2.21 0.87
CA THR A 79 14.71 -3.06 0.25
C THR A 79 14.57 -4.53 0.64
N HIS A 80 13.81 -4.82 1.70
CA HIS A 80 13.62 -6.15 2.25
C HIS A 80 12.17 -6.31 2.71
N TYR A 81 11.68 -7.54 2.62
CA TYR A 81 10.42 -7.92 3.25
C TYR A 81 10.65 -8.10 4.75
N SER A 82 9.99 -7.30 5.58
CA SER A 82 9.99 -7.50 7.03
C SER A 82 8.84 -8.43 7.41
N GLY A 83 9.15 -9.62 7.96
CA GLY A 83 8.15 -10.62 8.34
C GLY A 83 7.18 -10.16 9.45
N ASP A 84 7.58 -9.19 10.26
CA ASP A 84 6.91 -8.88 11.55
C ASP A 84 6.25 -7.48 11.61
N GLY A 85 5.71 -6.99 10.49
CA GLY A 85 4.94 -5.74 10.49
C GLY A 85 5.78 -4.47 10.43
N GLY A 86 6.79 -4.46 9.56
CA GLY A 86 7.58 -3.28 9.25
C GLY A 86 6.94 -2.35 8.21
N ILE A 87 7.74 -1.39 7.75
CA ILE A 87 7.35 -0.40 6.75
C ILE A 87 7.64 -0.97 5.37
N ASP A 88 6.62 -1.05 4.52
CA ASP A 88 6.75 -1.60 3.18
C ASP A 88 7.38 -0.58 2.22
N GLY A 89 7.17 0.70 2.50
CA GLY A 89 7.78 1.79 1.75
C GLY A 89 7.40 3.16 2.27
N MET A 90 7.75 4.18 1.51
CA MET A 90 7.38 5.56 1.80
C MET A 90 6.87 6.24 0.54
N VAL A 91 5.97 7.20 0.69
CA VAL A 91 5.47 8.03 -0.41
C VAL A 91 5.60 9.50 -0.06
N ARG A 92 6.01 10.34 -1.02
CA ARG A 92 5.99 11.79 -0.83
C ARG A 92 4.60 12.32 -1.13
N PHE A 93 3.93 12.82 -0.11
CA PHE A 93 2.54 13.28 -0.16
C PHE A 93 2.41 14.62 0.59
N LYS A 94 1.78 15.61 -0.04
CA LYS A 94 1.65 16.98 0.49
C LYS A 94 2.99 17.58 0.98
N GLY A 95 4.06 17.34 0.22
CA GLY A 95 5.40 17.87 0.52
C GLY A 95 6.22 17.07 1.54
N GLU A 96 5.61 16.12 2.26
CA GLU A 96 6.25 15.34 3.33
C GLU A 96 6.39 13.86 2.93
N TRP A 97 7.28 13.12 3.61
CA TRP A 97 7.37 11.67 3.47
C TRP A 97 6.42 10.97 4.43
N TYR A 98 5.49 10.19 3.88
CA TYR A 98 4.58 9.33 4.62
C TYR A 98 5.10 7.91 4.62
N LEU A 99 5.09 7.24 5.79
CA LEU A 99 5.36 5.80 5.85
C LEU A 99 4.15 5.02 5.31
N ILE A 100 4.39 3.88 4.68
CA ILE A 100 3.35 2.98 4.20
C ILE A 100 3.48 1.65 4.92
N GLN A 101 2.36 1.19 5.47
CA GLN A 101 2.17 -0.20 5.84
C GLN A 101 0.90 -0.74 5.16
N ALA A 102 1.03 -1.85 4.45
CA ALA A 102 0.02 -2.51 3.67
C ALA A 102 -0.19 -3.93 4.23
N LYS A 103 -1.40 -4.25 4.68
CA LYS A 103 -1.72 -5.58 5.23
C LYS A 103 -2.87 -6.27 4.51
N ARG A 104 -2.57 -7.45 3.97
CA ARG A 104 -3.56 -8.37 3.39
C ARG A 104 -4.21 -9.21 4.49
N TYR A 105 -5.43 -8.88 4.88
CA TYR A 105 -6.25 -9.68 5.79
C TYR A 105 -7.25 -10.57 5.04
N LYS A 106 -7.52 -11.78 5.56
CA LYS A 106 -8.57 -12.66 5.01
C LYS A 106 -9.98 -12.26 5.45
N SER A 107 -10.12 -11.61 6.61
CA SER A 107 -11.41 -11.24 7.20
C SER A 107 -11.32 -9.88 7.89
N HIS A 108 -11.39 -9.81 9.22
CA HIS A 108 -11.24 -8.56 9.98
C HIS A 108 -9.78 -8.14 10.12
N ILE A 109 -9.57 -6.84 10.33
CA ILE A 109 -8.25 -6.33 10.70
C ILE A 109 -7.85 -6.78 12.11
N ASN A 110 -6.54 -6.79 12.38
CA ASN A 110 -6.03 -6.82 13.74
C ASN A 110 -5.74 -5.38 14.19
N GLY A 111 -6.45 -4.90 15.21
CA GLY A 111 -6.27 -3.55 15.75
C GLY A 111 -4.88 -3.31 16.33
N GLN A 112 -4.19 -4.36 16.80
CA GLN A 112 -2.82 -4.24 17.31
C GLN A 112 -1.86 -3.77 16.22
N HIS A 113 -1.98 -4.28 14.99
CA HIS A 113 -1.11 -3.83 13.89
C HIS A 113 -1.26 -2.34 13.58
N VAL A 114 -2.46 -1.77 13.75
CA VAL A 114 -2.67 -0.35 13.53
C VAL A 114 -2.04 0.46 14.66
N ARG A 115 -2.18 0.00 15.91
CA ARG A 115 -1.52 0.62 17.08
C ARG A 115 0.00 0.57 16.96
N ASP A 116 0.57 -0.57 16.59
CA ASP A 116 2.02 -0.73 16.40
C ASP A 116 2.55 0.24 15.32
N PHE A 117 1.77 0.42 14.25
CA PHE A 117 2.10 1.37 13.19
C PHE A 117 2.02 2.82 13.69
N ASP A 118 0.98 3.19 14.43
CA ASP A 118 0.88 4.53 15.04
C ASP A 118 1.98 4.82 16.06
N ASP A 119 2.30 3.86 16.94
CA ASP A 119 3.40 3.98 17.90
C ASP A 119 4.73 4.21 17.17
N ARG A 120 4.90 3.61 15.99
CA ARG A 120 6.07 3.82 15.14
C ARG A 120 6.06 5.20 14.50
N LEU A 121 4.92 5.66 13.98
CA LEU A 121 4.77 7.01 13.43
C LEU A 121 5.04 8.09 14.49
N GLU A 122 4.62 7.87 15.72
CA GLU A 122 4.89 8.74 16.86
C GLU A 122 6.39 8.78 17.18
N ARG A 123 7.04 7.62 17.32
CA ARG A 123 8.49 7.52 17.57
C ARG A 123 9.35 8.15 16.48
N GLU A 124 8.94 8.04 15.21
CA GLU A 124 9.69 8.58 14.06
C GLU A 124 9.30 10.03 13.69
N ASP A 125 8.35 10.62 14.41
CA ASP A 125 7.70 11.89 14.06
C ASP A 125 7.29 11.97 12.58
N LYS A 126 6.52 10.96 12.14
CA LYS A 126 5.99 10.85 10.78
C LYS A 126 4.47 10.76 10.76
N LYS A 127 3.92 10.95 9.55
CA LYS A 127 2.56 10.58 9.18
C LYS A 127 2.63 9.31 8.32
N GLY A 128 1.53 8.57 8.21
CA GLY A 128 1.56 7.33 7.43
C GLY A 128 0.22 6.87 6.92
N PHE A 129 0.26 5.94 5.96
CA PHE A 129 -0.89 5.25 5.43
C PHE A 129 -0.88 3.80 5.91
N PHE A 130 -1.96 3.40 6.58
CA PHE A 130 -2.22 2.01 6.89
C PHE A 130 -3.28 1.48 5.92
N ILE A 131 -2.89 0.59 5.01
CA ILE A 131 -3.69 0.20 3.85
C ILE A 131 -4.03 -1.28 3.96
N HIS A 132 -5.31 -1.66 3.85
CA HIS A 132 -5.70 -3.04 4.13
C HIS A 132 -6.92 -3.57 3.38
N THR A 133 -6.97 -4.89 3.21
CA THR A 133 -8.12 -5.62 2.63
C THR A 133 -9.16 -6.07 3.67
N GLY A 134 -8.85 -5.91 4.96
CA GLY A 134 -9.71 -6.39 6.05
C GLY A 134 -10.98 -5.55 6.26
N LYS A 135 -11.96 -6.12 6.95
CA LYS A 135 -13.12 -5.37 7.46
C LYS A 135 -12.74 -4.61 8.73
N THR A 136 -13.07 -3.34 8.80
CA THR A 136 -13.09 -2.53 10.03
C THR A 136 -14.46 -2.69 10.67
N GLY A 137 -14.55 -3.25 11.87
CA GLY A 137 -15.80 -3.27 12.64
C GLY A 137 -16.22 -1.84 13.03
N ASP A 138 -17.47 -1.65 13.46
CA ASP A 138 -18.01 -0.31 13.76
C ASP A 138 -17.22 0.42 14.86
N GLY A 139 -16.70 -0.31 15.87
CA GLY A 139 -15.81 0.25 16.90
C GLY A 139 -14.37 0.56 16.43
N ALA A 140 -13.98 0.15 15.22
CA ALA A 140 -12.60 0.26 14.74
C ALA A 140 -12.32 1.56 13.95
N ARG A 141 -13.35 2.28 13.49
CA ARG A 141 -13.15 3.47 12.63
C ARG A 141 -12.80 4.74 13.41
N SER A 142 -13.24 4.87 14.66
CA SER A 142 -13.11 6.11 15.45
C SER A 142 -12.12 6.04 16.62
N GLY A 143 -11.60 4.85 16.97
CA GLY A 143 -10.74 4.69 18.16
C GLY A 143 -9.44 3.90 17.95
N VAL A 144 -9.15 3.46 16.73
CA VAL A 144 -7.97 2.60 16.48
C VAL A 144 -6.73 3.41 16.14
N THR A 145 -6.88 4.64 15.63
CA THR A 145 -5.73 5.49 15.31
C THR A 145 -5.52 6.61 16.33
N ARG A 146 -4.27 6.98 16.56
CA ARG A 146 -3.86 8.16 17.35
C ARG A 146 -3.71 9.42 16.48
N GLY A 147 -4.30 9.44 15.29
CA GLY A 147 -4.35 10.59 14.39
C GLY A 147 -3.16 10.77 13.42
N ARG A 148 -2.03 10.07 13.62
CA ARG A 148 -0.87 10.14 12.70
C ARG A 148 -1.00 9.21 11.49
N SER A 149 -1.65 8.06 11.64
CA SER A 149 -1.99 7.18 10.51
C SER A 149 -3.34 7.52 9.88
N LYS A 150 -3.38 7.36 8.56
CA LYS A 150 -4.60 7.40 7.75
C LYS A 150 -4.91 5.98 7.28
N ILE A 151 -6.08 5.47 7.67
CA ILE A 151 -6.56 4.17 7.21
C ILE A 151 -7.16 4.30 5.79
N ILE A 152 -6.73 3.41 4.90
CA ILE A 152 -7.29 3.27 3.54
C ILE A 152 -7.71 1.81 3.35
N SER A 153 -9.01 1.58 3.14
CA SER A 153 -9.59 0.26 2.95
C SER A 153 -10.89 0.33 2.16
N GLY A 154 -11.48 -0.82 1.83
CA GLY A 154 -12.73 -0.87 1.07
C GLY A 154 -12.62 -0.19 -0.29
N GLY A 155 -13.67 0.53 -0.69
CA GLY A 155 -13.71 1.30 -1.95
C GLY A 155 -12.55 2.27 -2.09
N ARG A 156 -12.15 2.99 -1.03
CA ARG A 156 -11.01 3.93 -1.07
C ARG A 156 -9.69 3.25 -1.44
N MET A 157 -9.49 2.00 -1.02
CA MET A 157 -8.32 1.21 -1.43
C MET A 157 -8.46 0.76 -2.89
N VAL A 158 -9.64 0.34 -3.32
CA VAL A 158 -9.89 -0.04 -4.72
C VAL A 158 -9.66 1.16 -5.64
N ASP A 159 -10.14 2.34 -5.25
CA ASP A 159 -9.88 3.58 -5.97
C ASP A 159 -8.38 3.87 -6.01
N LEU A 160 -7.68 3.87 -4.86
CA LEU A 160 -6.22 4.03 -4.81
C LEU A 160 -5.52 3.17 -5.87
N LEU A 161 -5.94 1.91 -6.00
CA LEU A 161 -5.36 0.95 -6.94
C LEU A 161 -5.71 1.24 -8.41
N LEU A 162 -6.94 1.64 -8.71
CA LEU A 162 -7.52 1.51 -10.06
C LEU A 162 -8.00 2.82 -10.68
N SER A 163 -8.13 3.91 -9.91
CA SER A 163 -8.49 5.23 -10.43
C SER A 163 -7.25 5.99 -10.91
N ASP A 164 -7.42 6.70 -12.04
CA ASP A 164 -6.40 7.57 -12.64
C ASP A 164 -6.36 8.97 -12.01
N GLU A 165 -7.28 9.27 -11.09
CA GLU A 165 -7.30 10.54 -10.38
C GLU A 165 -6.09 10.69 -9.45
N ARG A 166 -5.61 11.94 -9.30
CA ARG A 166 -4.54 12.24 -8.34
C ARG A 166 -5.01 11.84 -6.94
N PHE A 167 -4.15 11.14 -6.22
CA PHE A 167 -4.43 10.80 -4.82
C PHE A 167 -4.48 12.09 -4.00
N ALA A 168 -5.65 12.42 -3.43
CA ALA A 168 -5.94 13.68 -2.73
C ALA A 168 -5.90 13.56 -1.19
#